data_AF-F2RM05-F1
#
_entry.id   AF-F2RM05-F1
#
_cell.length_a   1.000
_cell.length_b   1.000
_cell.length_c   1.000
_cell.angle_alpha   90.00
_cell.angle_beta   90.00
_cell.angle_gamma   90.00
#
_symmetry.space_group_name_H-M   'P 1'
#
loop_
_entity.id
_entity.type
_entity.pdbx_description
1 polymer ?
#
loop_
_entity_poly.entity_id
_entity_poly.type
_entity_poly.pdbx_seq_one_letter_code
_entity_poly.pdbx_strand_id
1 'polypeptide(L)'
;MAEHPSEPARRPGGIRVASVPAGHVYVRHCSTPASDDVTRLPDPRPNGAPSTSQRWWPPVMLDPDWVSTHHDDFDVYHLHFGFDAQSPAQLSALVDALGRHGKPLVYTVHDLRNPHQQDPAAHEAALDVVIPAADRLITLTPGAAQSIRDRWNRTATVLPHPHVVDMPRLADARPDHDTFRVGVHAKVCVPT
;
A
#
# COMPACT_ATOMS: atom_id res chain seq x y z
N MET A 1 30.19 14.72 17.93
CA MET A 1 29.63 15.35 16.72
C MET A 1 29.11 14.24 15.83
N ALA A 2 27.80 14.05 15.76
CA ALA A 2 27.18 13.10 14.84
C ALA A 2 26.67 13.90 13.65
N GLU A 3 27.18 13.59 12.45
CA GLU A 3 26.70 14.17 11.19
C GLU A 3 25.28 13.67 10.93
N HIS A 4 24.32 14.61 10.87
CA HIS A 4 23.00 14.34 10.35
C HIS A 4 23.09 14.12 8.83
N PRO A 5 22.51 13.04 8.28
CA PRO A 5 22.47 12.86 6.84
C PRO A 5 21.65 13.99 6.21
N SER A 6 22.27 14.68 5.25
CA SER A 6 21.67 15.80 4.51
C SER A 6 20.37 15.37 3.83
N GLU A 7 19.30 16.14 4.02
CA GLU A 7 18.03 15.94 3.32
C GLU A 7 18.25 16.05 1.79
N PRO A 8 17.68 15.13 0.99
CA PRO A 8 17.77 15.22 -0.45
C PRO A 8 17.07 16.48 -0.97
N ALA A 9 17.74 17.19 -1.88
CA ALA A 9 17.23 18.43 -2.47
C ALA A 9 15.84 18.21 -3.12
N ARG A 10 14.88 19.06 -2.75
CA ARG A 10 13.51 19.05 -3.26
C ARG A 10 13.52 19.30 -4.76
N ARG A 11 13.00 18.34 -5.56
CA ARG A 11 12.85 18.53 -7.00
C ARG A 11 11.83 19.65 -7.27
N PRO A 12 12.10 20.57 -8.22
CA PRO A 12 11.09 21.51 -8.69
C PRO A 12 10.01 20.73 -9.44
N GLY A 13 8.81 20.66 -8.85
CA GLY A 13 7.75 19.74 -9.25
C GLY A 13 7.70 18.57 -8.27
N GLY A 14 6.66 18.54 -7.43
CA GLY A 14 6.50 17.56 -6.36
C GLY A 14 6.65 16.08 -6.78
N ILE A 15 6.77 15.20 -5.81
CA ILE A 15 6.94 13.75 -5.97
C ILE A 15 5.70 13.15 -6.64
N ARG A 16 5.89 12.43 -7.74
CA ARG A 16 4.83 11.68 -8.42
C ARG A 16 4.82 10.24 -7.94
N VAL A 17 3.65 9.73 -7.54
CA VAL A 17 3.51 8.40 -6.95
C VAL A 17 2.54 7.56 -7.78
N ALA A 18 3.03 6.42 -8.27
CA ALA A 18 2.19 5.36 -8.83
C ALA A 18 1.74 4.44 -7.68
N SER A 19 0.53 4.65 -7.17
CA SER A 19 -0.03 3.84 -6.09
C SER A 19 -0.89 2.71 -6.65
N VAL A 20 -0.76 1.52 -6.08
CA VAL A 20 -1.49 0.32 -6.51
C VAL A 20 -2.37 -0.25 -5.39
N PRO A 21 -3.71 -0.10 -5.50
CA PRO A 21 -4.44 0.78 -6.41
C PRO A 21 -4.57 2.22 -5.88
N ALA A 22 -4.49 3.22 -6.75
CA ALA A 22 -4.61 4.63 -6.41
C ALA A 22 -6.02 4.98 -5.89
N GLY A 23 -7.04 4.28 -6.39
CA GLY A 23 -8.43 4.45 -5.99
C GLY A 23 -8.78 3.90 -4.61
N HIS A 24 -7.90 3.14 -3.95
CA HIS A 24 -8.19 2.53 -2.65
C HIS A 24 -8.38 3.61 -1.56
N VAL A 25 -9.37 3.42 -0.67
CA VAL A 25 -9.69 4.37 0.41
C VAL A 25 -8.44 4.69 1.24
N TYR A 26 -7.67 3.69 1.65
CA TYR A 26 -6.40 3.95 2.34
C TYR A 26 -5.49 4.93 1.58
N VAL A 27 -5.26 4.68 0.28
CA VAL A 27 -4.31 5.46 -0.53
C VAL A 27 -4.82 6.90 -0.71
N ARG A 28 -6.12 7.09 -0.92
CA ARG A 28 -6.74 8.42 -1.00
C ARG A 28 -6.52 9.21 0.29
N HIS A 29 -6.71 8.54 1.42
CA HIS A 29 -6.61 9.15 2.74
C HIS A 29 -5.15 9.23 3.27
N CYS A 30 -4.15 8.81 2.49
CA CYS A 30 -2.73 9.13 2.71
C CYS A 30 -2.35 10.55 2.23
N SER A 31 -3.25 11.28 1.57
CA SER A 31 -3.01 12.67 1.16
C SER A 31 -3.26 13.61 2.33
N THR A 32 -2.40 14.60 2.57
CA THR A 32 -2.75 15.61 3.57
C THR A 32 -3.81 16.58 3.01
N PRO A 33 -4.64 17.20 3.87
CA PRO A 33 -5.63 18.20 3.42
C PRO A 33 -5.01 19.51 2.92
N ALA A 34 -3.75 19.80 3.31
CA ALA A 34 -2.98 20.92 2.79
C ALA A 34 -2.26 20.44 1.52
N SER A 35 -2.10 21.29 0.50
CA SER A 35 -1.53 20.84 -0.78
C SER A 35 -0.13 20.25 -0.56
N ASP A 36 0.01 18.94 -0.77
CA ASP A 36 1.32 18.30 -0.75
C ASP A 36 1.98 18.49 -2.11
N ASP A 37 3.30 18.63 -2.10
CA ASP A 37 4.19 18.34 -3.22
C ASP A 37 4.15 16.85 -3.62
N VAL A 38 3.00 16.18 -3.51
CA VAL A 38 2.82 14.75 -3.83
C VAL A 38 1.62 14.61 -4.76
N THR A 39 1.87 14.18 -5.99
CA THR A 39 0.83 13.90 -6.98
C THR A 39 0.70 12.40 -7.17
N ARG A 40 -0.49 11.85 -6.94
CA ARG A 40 -0.77 10.42 -7.19
C ARG A 40 -1.36 10.24 -8.58
N LEU A 41 -0.81 9.31 -9.34
CA LEU A 41 -1.32 8.98 -10.66
C LEU A 41 -2.69 8.29 -10.53
N PRO A 42 -3.64 8.56 -11.44
CA PRO A 42 -4.90 7.82 -11.48
C PRO A 42 -4.66 6.36 -11.91
N ASP A 43 -5.50 5.43 -11.44
CA ASP A 43 -5.44 4.03 -11.89
C ASP A 43 -5.69 3.96 -13.41
N PRO A 44 -4.80 3.31 -14.20
CA PRO A 44 -5.01 3.14 -15.63
C PRO A 44 -6.22 2.24 -15.85
N ARG A 45 -7.00 2.56 -16.88
CA ARG A 45 -8.21 1.82 -17.22
C ARG A 45 -7.84 0.58 -18.03
N PRO A 46 -8.25 -0.64 -17.63
CA PRO A 46 -8.12 -1.82 -18.49
C PRO A 46 -8.84 -1.57 -19.82
N ASN A 47 -8.12 -1.62 -20.94
CA ASN A 47 -8.65 -1.50 -22.30
C ASN A 47 -9.50 -0.24 -22.58
N GLY A 48 -9.31 0.86 -21.84
CA GLY A 48 -10.10 2.10 -22.02
C GLY A 48 -11.57 2.04 -21.58
N ALA A 49 -12.00 0.95 -20.92
CA ALA A 49 -13.38 0.78 -20.48
C ALA A 49 -13.79 1.78 -19.37
N PRO A 50 -15.08 2.14 -19.23
CA PRO A 50 -15.55 3.02 -18.16
C PRO A 50 -15.24 2.45 -16.76
N SER A 51 -14.66 3.27 -15.87
CA SER A 51 -14.30 2.88 -14.49
C SER A 51 -15.50 2.60 -13.57
N THR A 52 -16.73 2.70 -14.10
CA THR A 52 -17.99 2.40 -13.40
C THR A 52 -18.38 0.93 -13.49
N SER A 53 -17.62 0.10 -14.22
CA SER A 53 -17.89 -1.32 -14.27
C SER A 53 -17.63 -1.96 -12.89
N GLN A 54 -18.64 -2.64 -12.34
CA GLN A 54 -18.55 -3.42 -11.08
C GLN A 54 -17.61 -4.64 -11.19
N ARG A 55 -16.83 -4.74 -12.26
CA ARG A 55 -16.00 -5.89 -12.58
C ARG A 55 -14.60 -5.61 -12.05
N TRP A 56 -14.13 -6.48 -11.15
CA TRP A 56 -12.78 -6.40 -10.62
C TRP A 56 -11.77 -6.81 -11.71
N TRP A 57 -10.75 -5.99 -11.92
CA TRP A 57 -9.63 -6.26 -12.82
C TRP A 57 -8.33 -6.13 -12.02
N PRO A 58 -7.32 -6.97 -12.28
CA PRO A 58 -5.98 -6.77 -11.73
C PRO A 58 -5.50 -5.35 -12.09
N PRO A 59 -4.91 -4.60 -11.14
CA PRO A 59 -4.39 -3.27 -11.43
C PRO A 59 -3.38 -3.31 -12.57
N VAL A 60 -3.60 -2.51 -13.63
CA VAL A 60 -2.75 -2.46 -14.83
C VAL A 60 -1.29 -2.15 -14.48
N MET A 61 -1.07 -1.35 -13.43
CA MET A 61 0.27 -0.99 -12.97
C MET A 61 1.10 -2.20 -12.49
N LEU A 62 0.49 -3.35 -12.16
CA LEU A 62 1.22 -4.57 -11.80
C LEU A 62 1.93 -5.24 -12.99
N ASP A 63 1.65 -4.79 -14.22
CA ASP A 63 2.31 -5.28 -15.42
C ASP A 63 3.74 -4.68 -15.54
N PRO A 64 4.80 -5.52 -15.64
CA PRO A 64 6.17 -5.05 -15.88
C PRO A 64 6.33 -4.18 -17.14
N ASP A 65 5.52 -4.42 -18.18
CA ASP A 65 5.57 -3.64 -19.42
C ASP A 65 4.97 -2.24 -19.22
N TRP A 66 3.98 -2.11 -18.33
CA TRP A 66 3.46 -0.81 -17.92
C TRP A 66 4.56 0.02 -17.24
N VAL A 67 5.31 -0.58 -16.32
CA VAL A 67 6.45 0.08 -15.66
C VAL A 67 7.48 0.51 -16.69
N SER A 68 7.86 -0.37 -17.61
CA SER A 68 8.85 -0.07 -18.64
C SER A 68 8.43 1.11 -19.51
N THR A 69 7.13 1.21 -19.83
CA THR A 69 6.56 2.28 -20.66
C THR A 69 6.41 3.60 -19.92
N HIS A 70 6.03 3.58 -18.63
CA HIS A 70 5.62 4.78 -17.87
C HIS A 70 6.61 5.17 -16.77
N HIS A 71 7.80 4.57 -16.74
CA HIS A 71 8.76 4.83 -15.66
C HIS A 71 9.05 6.33 -15.51
N ASP A 72 9.12 7.12 -16.58
CA ASP A 72 9.36 8.56 -16.49
C ASP A 72 8.20 9.37 -15.91
N ASP A 73 7.00 8.80 -15.83
CA ASP A 73 5.77 9.46 -15.35
C ASP A 73 5.65 9.47 -13.82
N PHE A 74 6.43 8.65 -13.12
CA PHE A 74 6.43 8.57 -11.66
C PHE A 74 7.84 8.51 -11.05
N ASP A 75 7.92 8.96 -9.80
CA ASP A 75 9.16 8.99 -9.03
C ASP A 75 9.21 7.86 -7.99
N VAL A 76 8.06 7.43 -7.48
CA VAL A 76 7.92 6.37 -6.46
C VAL A 76 6.79 5.41 -6.84
N TYR A 77 7.02 4.12 -6.66
CA TYR A 77 5.99 3.10 -6.80
C TYR A 77 5.51 2.64 -5.42
N HIS A 78 4.22 2.79 -5.13
CA HIS A 78 3.62 2.43 -3.86
C HIS A 78 2.68 1.24 -4.03
N LEU A 79 3.11 0.07 -3.58
CA LEU A 79 2.27 -1.13 -3.55
C LEU A 79 1.48 -1.18 -2.23
N HIS A 80 0.19 -1.49 -2.33
CA HIS A 80 -0.65 -1.66 -1.15
C HIS A 80 -1.55 -2.90 -1.24
N PHE A 81 -2.33 -3.04 -2.33
CA PHE A 81 -3.29 -4.13 -2.51
C PHE A 81 -3.40 -4.56 -3.98
N GLY A 82 -4.21 -5.61 -4.23
CA GLY A 82 -4.66 -5.97 -5.58
C GLY A 82 -3.70 -6.90 -6.32
N PHE A 83 -2.65 -7.37 -5.66
CA PHE A 83 -1.70 -8.34 -6.20
C PHE A 83 -2.04 -9.80 -5.85
N ASP A 84 -3.19 -10.04 -5.20
CA ASP A 84 -3.60 -11.37 -4.72
C ASP A 84 -3.75 -12.42 -5.83
N ALA A 85 -3.94 -11.97 -7.07
CA ALA A 85 -4.01 -12.83 -8.25
C ALA A 85 -2.67 -12.97 -8.99
N GLN A 86 -1.62 -12.28 -8.54
CA GLN A 86 -0.29 -12.39 -9.14
C GLN A 86 0.46 -13.57 -8.55
N SER A 87 1.09 -14.36 -9.42
CA SER A 87 2.05 -15.38 -9.00
C SER A 87 3.35 -14.73 -8.51
N PRO A 88 4.15 -15.45 -7.69
CA PRO A 88 5.48 -14.98 -7.29
C PRO A 88 6.38 -14.60 -8.48
N ALA A 89 6.29 -15.34 -9.59
CA ALA A 89 7.05 -15.04 -10.80
C ALA A 89 6.65 -13.70 -11.45
N GLN A 90 5.35 -13.39 -11.47
CA GLN A 90 4.85 -12.09 -11.97
C GLN A 90 5.29 -10.94 -11.05
N LEU A 91 5.29 -11.15 -9.74
CA LEU A 91 5.77 -10.17 -8.77
C LEU A 91 7.28 -9.94 -8.89
N SER A 92 8.06 -10.99 -9.10
CA SER A 92 9.51 -10.86 -9.36
C SER A 92 9.74 -10.05 -10.63
N ALA A 93 9.00 -10.32 -11.71
CA ALA A 93 9.11 -9.56 -12.95
C ALA A 93 8.79 -8.07 -12.77
N LEU A 94 7.79 -7.75 -11.95
CA LEU A 94 7.43 -6.37 -11.60
C LEU A 94 8.54 -5.67 -10.82
N VAL A 95 9.03 -6.32 -9.76
CA VAL A 95 10.15 -5.83 -8.94
C VAL A 95 11.40 -5.60 -9.80
N ASP A 96 11.72 -6.55 -10.68
CA ASP A 96 12.87 -6.45 -11.58
C ASP A 96 12.71 -5.28 -12.55
N ALA A 97 11.50 -5.04 -13.08
CA ALA A 97 11.24 -3.88 -13.93
C ALA A 97 11.45 -2.57 -13.16
N LEU A 98 10.94 -2.45 -11.94
CA LEU A 98 11.17 -1.27 -11.09
C LEU A 98 12.66 -1.05 -10.83
N GLY A 99 13.40 -2.12 -10.49
CA GLY A 99 14.84 -2.09 -10.28
C GLY A 99 15.61 -1.65 -11.53
N ARG A 100 15.28 -2.18 -12.72
CA ARG A 100 15.90 -1.79 -14.00
C ARG A 100 15.76 -0.30 -14.30
N HIS A 101 14.63 0.31 -13.93
CA HIS A 101 14.38 1.74 -14.14
C HIS A 101 14.71 2.62 -12.92
N GLY A 102 15.34 2.06 -11.88
CA GLY A 102 15.72 2.80 -10.68
C GLY A 102 14.52 3.39 -9.93
N LYS A 103 13.37 2.72 -9.98
CA LYS A 103 12.13 3.18 -9.34
C LYS A 103 12.00 2.59 -7.94
N PRO A 104 12.06 3.41 -6.88
CA PRO A 104 11.96 2.91 -5.51
C PRO A 104 10.57 2.34 -5.24
N LEU A 105 10.54 1.16 -4.61
CA LEU A 105 9.35 0.44 -4.20
C LEU A 105 9.07 0.70 -2.71
N VAL A 106 7.95 1.35 -2.43
CA VAL A 106 7.36 1.45 -1.10
C VAL A 106 6.24 0.42 -1.01
N TYR A 107 6.31 -0.51 -0.07
CA TYR A 107 5.24 -1.48 0.16
C TYR A 107 4.58 -1.25 1.53
N THR A 108 3.27 -1.01 1.52
CA THR A 108 2.46 -1.08 2.73
C THR A 108 2.04 -2.52 2.97
N VAL A 109 2.73 -3.20 3.90
CA VAL A 109 2.38 -4.52 4.39
C VAL A 109 1.11 -4.40 5.24
N HIS A 110 -0.03 -4.36 4.56
CA HIS A 110 -1.32 -4.28 5.20
C HIS A 110 -1.68 -5.60 5.86
N ASP A 111 -1.55 -6.69 5.10
CA ASP A 111 -1.89 -8.04 5.54
C ASP A 111 -0.65 -8.94 5.55
N LEU A 112 -0.25 -9.41 6.74
CA LEU A 112 0.71 -10.52 6.86
C LEU A 112 0.07 -11.87 6.56
N ARG A 113 -1.25 -11.91 6.56
CA ARG A 113 -2.10 -13.04 6.18
C ARG A 113 -3.32 -12.50 5.48
N ASN A 114 -3.54 -12.90 4.23
CA ASN A 114 -4.77 -12.55 3.53
C ASN A 114 -5.95 -13.32 4.19
N PRO A 115 -6.94 -12.64 4.80
CA PRO A 115 -8.04 -13.29 5.50
C PRO A 115 -9.09 -13.90 4.55
N HIS A 116 -9.04 -13.58 3.26
CA HIS A 116 -10.00 -14.04 2.25
C HIS A 116 -9.59 -15.35 1.57
N GLN A 117 -8.38 -15.85 1.85
CA GLN A 117 -7.87 -17.09 1.28
C GLN A 117 -7.78 -18.15 2.38
N GLN A 118 -8.32 -19.35 2.13
CA GLN A 118 -8.21 -20.46 3.09
C GLN A 118 -6.77 -20.94 3.24
N ASP A 119 -6.06 -21.06 2.13
CA ASP A 119 -4.64 -21.40 2.08
C ASP A 119 -3.77 -20.14 2.22
N PRO A 120 -2.82 -20.07 3.17
CA PRO A 120 -1.87 -18.96 3.28
C PRO A 120 -0.76 -18.97 2.23
N ALA A 121 -0.46 -20.13 1.62
CA ALA A 121 0.77 -20.34 0.87
C ALA A 121 0.96 -19.36 -0.29
N ALA A 122 -0.12 -19.05 -1.02
CA ALA A 122 -0.07 -18.13 -2.15
C ALA A 122 0.31 -16.69 -1.71
N HIS A 123 -0.33 -16.20 -0.64
CA HIS A 123 -0.04 -14.87 -0.11
C HIS A 123 1.36 -14.81 0.51
N GLU A 124 1.76 -15.84 1.26
CA GLU A 124 3.09 -15.91 1.86
C GLU A 124 4.19 -15.92 0.79
N ALA A 125 4.02 -16.71 -0.28
CA ALA A 125 4.96 -16.72 -1.39
C ALA A 125 5.04 -15.36 -2.12
N ALA A 126 3.93 -14.62 -2.20
CA ALA A 126 3.93 -13.25 -2.71
C ALA A 126 4.70 -12.29 -1.78
N LEU A 127 4.51 -12.39 -0.46
CA LEU A 127 5.24 -11.59 0.53
C LEU A 127 6.75 -11.88 0.51
N ASP A 128 7.14 -13.14 0.30
CA ASP A 128 8.55 -13.56 0.19
C ASP A 128 9.27 -12.93 -1.01
N VAL A 129 8.53 -12.47 -2.02
CA VAL A 129 9.09 -11.70 -3.15
C VAL A 129 9.11 -10.21 -2.85
N VAL A 130 7.98 -9.65 -2.42
CA VAL A 130 7.81 -8.19 -2.35
C VAL A 130 8.52 -7.57 -1.14
N ILE A 131 8.47 -8.22 0.03
CA ILE A 131 9.02 -7.64 1.26
C ILE A 131 10.54 -7.46 1.18
N PRO A 132 11.34 -8.45 0.73
CA PRO A 132 12.78 -8.27 0.61
C PRO A 132 13.17 -7.22 -0.44
N ALA A 133 12.38 -7.10 -1.50
CA ALA A 133 12.62 -6.20 -2.61
C ALA A 133 12.29 -4.72 -2.32
N ALA A 134 11.33 -4.45 -1.44
CA ALA A 134 10.89 -3.09 -1.18
C ALA A 134 11.96 -2.24 -0.47
N ASP A 135 12.26 -1.07 -1.01
CA ASP A 135 13.17 -0.08 -0.42
C ASP A 135 12.68 0.43 0.94
N ARG A 136 11.35 0.56 1.07
CA ARG A 136 10.69 0.95 2.31
C ARG A 136 9.45 0.13 2.56
N LEU A 137 9.30 -0.29 3.80
CA LEU A 137 8.13 -1.02 4.30
C LEU A 137 7.36 -0.13 5.26
N ILE A 138 6.05 -0.11 5.09
CA ILE A 138 5.09 0.49 6.01
C ILE A 138 4.20 -0.62 6.54
N THR A 139 3.83 -0.56 7.81
CA THR A 139 2.82 -1.45 8.40
C THR A 139 2.00 -0.70 9.45
N LEU A 140 0.93 -1.31 9.92
CA LEU A 140 -0.10 -0.61 10.70
C LEU A 140 0.08 -0.75 12.21
N THR A 141 0.83 -1.74 12.67
CA THR A 141 1.00 -2.02 14.10
C THR A 141 2.44 -2.38 14.46
N PRO A 142 2.88 -2.13 15.71
CA PRO A 142 4.18 -2.59 16.19
C PRO A 142 4.34 -4.11 16.14
N GLY A 143 3.25 -4.86 16.39
CA GLY A 143 3.25 -6.32 16.32
C GLY A 143 3.54 -6.82 14.90
N ALA A 144 2.87 -6.25 13.89
CA ALA A 144 3.16 -6.58 12.50
C ALA A 144 4.61 -6.19 12.12
N ALA A 145 5.11 -5.05 12.59
CA ALA A 145 6.50 -4.66 12.36
C ALA A 145 7.49 -5.65 12.97
N GLN A 146 7.19 -6.21 14.14
CA GLN A 146 7.99 -7.27 14.75
C GLN A 146 7.97 -8.55 13.91
N SER A 147 6.78 -9.00 13.47
CA SER A 147 6.67 -10.17 12.59
C SER A 147 7.42 -9.99 11.27
N ILE A 148 7.44 -8.78 10.70
CA ILE A 148 8.23 -8.48 9.50
C ILE A 148 9.73 -8.62 9.76
N ARG A 149 10.21 -8.08 10.90
CA ARG A 149 11.60 -8.23 11.33
C ARG A 149 11.98 -9.69 11.53
N ASP A 150 11.17 -10.45 12.22
CA ASP A 150 11.48 -11.84 12.58
C ASP A 150 11.54 -12.76 11.35
N ARG A 151 10.65 -12.54 10.37
CA ARG A 151 10.51 -13.42 9.20
C ARG A 151 11.44 -13.05 8.05
N TRP A 152 11.63 -11.75 7.77
CA TRP A 152 12.40 -11.30 6.60
C TRP A 152 13.65 -10.49 6.97
N ASN A 153 13.93 -10.26 8.25
CA ASN A 153 15.01 -9.40 8.71
C ASN A 153 14.94 -7.98 8.09
N ARG A 154 13.72 -7.47 7.93
CA ARG A 154 13.44 -6.13 7.39
C ARG A 154 12.78 -5.25 8.44
N THR A 155 13.07 -3.95 8.42
CA THR A 155 12.41 -2.97 9.29
C THR A 155 11.26 -2.30 8.55
N ALA A 156 10.09 -2.25 9.19
CA ALA A 156 8.92 -1.52 8.71
C ALA A 156 8.62 -0.32 9.60
N THR A 157 8.24 0.80 8.98
CA THR A 157 7.73 1.98 9.67
C THR A 157 6.28 1.73 10.08
N VAL A 158 5.96 1.97 11.35
CA VAL A 158 4.59 1.86 11.83
C VAL A 158 3.85 3.17 11.54
N LEU A 159 2.96 3.15 10.57
CA LEU A 159 2.03 4.24 10.28
C LEU A 159 0.61 3.70 10.44
N PRO A 160 -0.13 4.12 11.49
CA PRO A 160 -1.50 3.69 11.71
C PRO A 160 -2.38 3.96 10.50
N HIS A 161 -3.43 3.14 10.34
CA HIS A 161 -4.36 3.28 9.23
C HIS A 161 -4.99 4.69 9.23
N PRO A 162 -5.03 5.39 8.09
CA PRO A 162 -5.69 6.68 7.98
C PRO A 162 -7.20 6.56 8.27
N HIS A 163 -7.87 7.68 8.48
CA HIS A 163 -9.31 7.67 8.76
C HIS A 163 -10.09 7.02 7.62
N VAL A 164 -11.08 6.18 7.96
CA VAL A 164 -11.97 5.48 7.00
C VAL A 164 -13.31 6.20 6.88
N VAL A 165 -13.63 7.06 7.84
CA VAL A 165 -14.84 7.90 7.87
C VAL A 165 -14.48 9.35 7.61
N ASP A 166 -15.40 10.12 7.05
CA ASP A 166 -15.17 11.54 6.79
C ASP A 166 -14.82 12.30 8.06
N MET A 167 -13.96 13.32 7.93
CA MET A 167 -13.45 14.11 9.05
C MET A 167 -14.53 14.69 9.98
N PRO A 168 -15.70 15.16 9.49
CA PRO A 168 -16.79 15.59 10.38
C PRO A 168 -17.26 14.49 11.31
N ARG A 169 -17.45 13.27 10.80
CA ARG A 169 -17.87 12.10 11.59
C ARG A 169 -16.79 11.64 12.57
N LEU A 170 -15.51 11.84 12.23
CA LEU A 170 -14.40 11.56 13.14
C LEU A 170 -14.33 12.57 14.29
N ALA A 171 -14.73 13.81 14.04
CA ALA A 171 -14.71 14.90 15.01
C ALA A 171 -15.89 14.85 16.01
N ASP A 172 -16.94 14.07 15.72
CA ASP A 172 -18.07 13.90 16.62
C ASP A 172 -17.62 13.34 17.97
N ALA A 173 -18.03 14.01 19.04
CA ALA A 173 -17.77 13.55 20.40
C ALA A 173 -18.41 12.16 20.59
N ARG A 174 -17.64 11.22 21.13
CA ARG A 174 -18.18 9.91 21.50
C ARG A 174 -19.24 10.12 22.60
N PRO A 175 -20.46 9.58 22.45
CA PRO A 175 -21.47 9.69 23.49
C PRO A 175 -20.97 9.09 24.80
N ASP A 176 -21.26 9.78 25.91
CA ASP A 176 -20.95 9.26 27.23
C ASP A 176 -21.81 8.02 27.52
N HIS A 177 -21.17 7.02 28.12
CA HIS A 177 -21.83 5.79 28.55
C HIS A 177 -21.43 5.51 29.99
N ASP A 178 -22.43 5.20 30.82
CA ASP A 178 -22.30 4.81 32.23
C ASP A 178 -21.64 3.43 32.43
N THR A 179 -21.44 2.70 31.35
CA THR A 179 -20.95 1.32 31.31
C THR A 179 -19.79 1.19 30.33
N PHE A 180 -18.80 0.37 30.67
CA PHE A 180 -17.67 0.09 29.77
C PHE A 180 -18.18 -0.60 28.49
N ARG A 181 -17.87 -0.02 27.33
CA ARG A 181 -18.28 -0.56 26.03
C ARG A 181 -17.07 -0.96 25.21
N VAL A 182 -17.09 -2.20 24.71
CA VAL A 182 -16.19 -2.68 23.68
C VAL A 182 -16.91 -2.62 22.34
N GLY A 183 -16.48 -1.73 21.46
CA GLY A 183 -16.96 -1.67 20.08
C GLY A 183 -16.27 -2.74 19.25
N VAL A 184 -17.02 -3.71 18.74
CA VAL A 184 -16.51 -4.75 17.84
C VAL A 184 -17.03 -4.45 16.44
N HIS A 185 -16.12 -4.17 15.50
CA HIS A 185 -16.45 -4.13 14.07
C HIS A 185 -16.07 -5.48 13.46
N ALA A 186 -17.02 -6.42 13.42
CA ALA A 186 -16.82 -7.71 12.79
C ALA A 186 -17.09 -7.61 11.29
N LYS A 187 -16.05 -7.76 10.47
CA LYS A 187 -16.19 -7.84 9.01
C LYS A 187 -16.61 -9.25 8.56
N VAL A 188 -16.18 -10.30 9.26
CA VAL A 188 -16.71 -11.66 9.18
C VAL A 188 -16.59 -12.30 10.56
N CYS A 189 -17.69 -12.85 11.09
CA CYS A 189 -17.68 -13.77 12.23
C CYS A 189 -18.12 -15.14 11.70
N VAL A 190 -17.27 -16.15 11.88
CA VAL A 190 -17.66 -17.56 11.64
C VAL A 190 -18.03 -18.14 13.00
N PRO A 191 -19.28 -18.59 13.22
CA PRO A 191 -19.64 -19.23 14.48
C PRO A 191 -18.90 -20.56 14.61
N THR A 192 -18.36 -20.83 15.80
CA THR A 192 -17.95 -22.17 16.24
C THR A 192 -19.15 -23.06 16.51
#